data_AF-A0AA37Q2Z8-F1
#
_entry.id   AF-A0AA37Q2Z8-F1
#
_cell.length_a   1.000
_cell.length_b   1.000
_cell.length_c   1.000
_cell.angle_alpha   90.00
_cell.angle_beta   90.00
_cell.angle_gamma   90.00
#
_symmetry.space_group_name_H-M   'P 1'
#
loop_
_entity.id
_entity.type
_entity.pdbx_description
1 polymer ?
#
loop_
_entity_poly.entity_id
_entity_poly.type
_entity_poly.pdbx_seq_one_letter_code
_entity_poly.pdbx_strand_id
1 'polypeptide(L)'
;MMNCDSKVAWLLADAADPCLTGDERTMVYVELGCGENHLAIERILAVVVENRLPLPAALLNMLNTWLDQYAGSPEEQRLRTLIDKI
;
A
#
# COMPACT_ATOMS: atom_id res chain seq x y z
N MET A 1 14.05 13.44 5.29
CA MET A 1 13.42 12.67 6.38
C MET A 1 12.34 11.82 5.72
N MET A 2 12.49 10.49 5.70
CA MET A 2 11.54 9.62 5.00
C MET A 2 10.22 9.66 5.79
N ASN A 3 9.15 10.15 5.15
CA ASN A 3 7.81 10.17 5.74
C ASN A 3 7.34 8.72 6.01
N CYS A 4 6.52 8.49 7.04
CA CYS A 4 5.97 7.17 7.37
C CYS A 4 5.35 6.49 6.15
N ASP A 5 4.66 7.27 5.31
CA ASP A 5 4.02 6.82 4.08
C ASP A 5 5.02 6.24 3.07
N SER A 6 6.19 6.87 2.93
CA SER A 6 7.21 6.39 1.99
C SER A 6 7.74 5.04 2.43
N LYS A 7 8.01 4.85 3.72
CA LYS A 7 8.46 3.56 4.23
C LYS A 7 7.42 2.46 3.99
N VAL A 8 6.15 2.75 4.23
CA VAL A 8 5.04 1.80 4.01
C VAL A 8 4.89 1.48 2.52
N ALA A 9 4.95 2.49 1.66
CA ALA A 9 4.82 2.31 0.22
C ALA A 9 5.92 1.41 -0.36
N TRP A 10 7.17 1.59 0.05
CA TRP A 10 8.29 0.74 -0.37
C TRP A 10 8.15 -0.71 0.12
N LEU A 11 7.76 -0.92 1.38
CA LEU A 11 7.54 -2.27 1.91
C LEU A 11 6.39 -3.00 1.22
N LEU A 12 5.32 -2.27 0.88
CA LEU A 12 4.22 -2.80 0.09
C LEU A 12 4.65 -3.17 -1.33
N ALA A 13 5.45 -2.32 -1.98
CA ALA A 13 5.95 -2.59 -3.33
C ALA A 13 6.80 -3.87 -3.36
N ASP A 14 7.70 -4.06 -2.39
CA ASP A 14 8.51 -5.27 -2.26
C ASP A 14 7.64 -6.51 -2.03
N ALA A 15 6.62 -6.40 -1.17
CA ALA A 15 5.73 -7.53 -0.86
C ALA A 15 4.81 -7.89 -2.04
N ALA A 16 4.38 -6.91 -2.82
CA ALA A 16 3.47 -7.08 -3.95
C ALA A 16 4.18 -7.40 -5.27
N ASP A 17 5.51 -7.30 -5.37
CA ASP A 17 6.28 -7.56 -6.60
C ASP A 17 5.86 -8.82 -7.38
N PRO A 18 5.53 -9.96 -6.71
CA PRO A 18 5.09 -11.17 -7.40
C PRO A 18 3.74 -11.06 -8.13
N CYS A 19 2.87 -10.13 -7.74
CA CYS A 19 1.54 -9.94 -8.34
C CYS A 19 1.40 -8.66 -9.19
N LEU A 20 2.44 -7.83 -9.30
CA LEU A 20 2.43 -6.65 -10.15
C LEU A 20 2.75 -7.03 -11.61
N THR A 21 1.82 -6.76 -12.52
CA THR A 21 2.06 -6.77 -13.97
C THR A 21 3.08 -5.69 -14.38
N GLY A 22 3.57 -5.75 -15.62
CA GLY A 22 4.54 -4.76 -16.13
C GLY A 22 4.05 -3.31 -16.04
N ASP A 23 2.77 -3.08 -16.36
CA ASP A 23 2.17 -1.74 -16.34
C ASP A 23 1.90 -1.27 -14.90
N GLU A 24 1.39 -2.15 -14.03
CA GLU A 24 1.18 -1.84 -12.62
C GLU A 24 2.49 -1.53 -11.92
N ARG A 25 3.51 -2.36 -12.14
CA ARG A 25 4.87 -2.18 -11.62
C ARG A 25 5.43 -0.83 -12.06
N THR A 26 5.32 -0.51 -13.34
CA THR A 26 5.79 0.77 -13.88
C THR A 26 5.12 1.94 -13.18
N MET A 27 3.79 1.90 -13.05
CA MET A 27 3.03 2.99 -12.43
C MET A 27 3.36 3.15 -10.95
N VAL A 28 3.44 2.05 -10.19
CA VAL A 28 3.84 2.07 -8.77
C VAL A 28 5.19 2.75 -8.59
N TYR A 29 6.20 2.38 -9.38
CA TYR A 29 7.53 2.97 -9.24
C TYR A 29 7.60 4.43 -9.71
N VAL A 30 6.75 4.85 -10.66
CA VAL A 30 6.59 6.27 -11.02
C VAL A 30 6.01 7.05 -9.85
N GLU A 31 4.91 6.58 -9.25
CA GLU A 31 4.28 7.21 -8.09
C GLU A 31 5.26 7.32 -6.91
N LEU A 32 6.01 6.26 -6.62
CA LEU A 32 7.08 6.26 -5.60
C LEU A 32 8.19 7.27 -5.91
N GLY A 33 8.66 7.31 -7.17
CA GLY A 33 9.72 8.23 -7.60
C GLY A 33 9.31 9.70 -7.55
N CYS A 34 8.03 9.99 -7.77
CA CYS A 34 7.44 11.33 -7.63
C CYS A 34 7.15 11.72 -6.17
N GLY A 35 7.23 10.77 -5.23
CA GLY A 35 6.87 11.01 -3.82
C GLY A 35 5.36 10.89 -3.54
N GLU A 36 4.58 10.41 -4.51
CA GLU A 36 3.13 10.17 -4.42
C GLU A 36 2.83 8.86 -3.67
N ASN A 37 3.40 8.71 -2.47
CA ASN A 37 3.38 7.47 -1.69
C ASN A 37 1.95 7.01 -1.40
N HIS A 38 1.01 7.93 -1.19
CA HIS A 38 -0.38 7.60 -0.95
C HIS A 38 -1.05 6.90 -2.14
N LEU A 39 -0.80 7.40 -3.37
CA LEU A 39 -1.31 6.79 -4.60
C LEU A 39 -0.71 5.40 -4.81
N ALA A 40 0.60 5.26 -4.59
CA ALA A 40 1.29 3.98 -4.68
C ALA A 40 0.71 2.95 -3.69
N ILE A 41 0.50 3.34 -2.42
CA ILE A 41 -0.06 2.45 -1.39
C ILE A 41 -1.46 1.96 -1.81
N GLU A 42 -2.34 2.87 -2.21
CA GLU A 42 -3.70 2.49 -2.60
C GLU A 42 -3.69 1.54 -3.81
N ARG A 43 -2.90 1.87 -4.84
CA ARG A 43 -2.76 1.03 -6.03
C ARG A 43 -2.27 -0.36 -5.67
N ILE A 44 -1.22 -0.46 -4.87
CA ILE A 44 -0.66 -1.75 -4.46
C ILE A 44 -1.70 -2.56 -3.67
N LEU A 45 -2.40 -1.94 -2.71
CA LEU A 45 -3.43 -2.63 -1.92
C LEU A 45 -4.58 -3.14 -2.82
N ALA A 46 -5.00 -2.37 -3.82
CA ALA A 46 -6.01 -2.80 -4.78
C ALA A 46 -5.56 -4.04 -5.56
N VAL A 47 -4.32 -4.05 -6.08
CA VAL A 47 -3.76 -5.19 -6.81
C VAL A 47 -3.62 -6.42 -5.92
N VAL A 48 -3.17 -6.24 -4.66
CA VAL A 48 -3.05 -7.31 -3.67
C VAL A 48 -4.41 -7.96 -3.39
N VAL A 49 -5.46 -7.15 -3.21
CA VAL A 49 -6.83 -7.63 -3.01
C VAL A 49 -7.35 -8.37 -4.24
N GLU A 50 -7.14 -7.82 -5.44
CA GLU A 50 -7.57 -8.43 -6.70
C GLU A 50 -6.92 -9.80 -6.92
N ASN A 51 -5.62 -9.90 -6.66
CA ASN A 51 -4.83 -11.12 -6.82
C ASN A 51 -4.92 -12.07 -5.61
N ARG A 52 -5.61 -11.68 -4.53
CA ARG A 52 -5.68 -12.41 -3.26
C ARG A 52 -4.30 -12.81 -2.75
N LEU A 53 -3.32 -11.92 -2.90
CA LEU A 53 -1.96 -12.17 -2.45
C LEU A 53 -1.92 -12.06 -0.92
N PRO A 54 -1.60 -13.14 -0.18
CA PRO A 54 -1.47 -13.05 1.26
C PRO A 54 -0.27 -12.20 1.64
N LEU A 55 -0.50 -11.14 2.42
CA LEU A 55 0.58 -10.34 2.99
C LEU A 55 1.10 -10.94 4.30
N PRO A 56 2.40 -10.75 4.62
CA PRO A 56 2.93 -11.14 5.92
C PRO A 56 2.17 -10.45 7.06
N ALA A 57 1.82 -11.19 8.12
CA ALA A 57 1.10 -10.65 9.27
C ALA A 57 1.80 -9.44 9.92
N ALA A 58 3.13 -9.41 9.90
CA ALA A 58 3.91 -8.27 10.37
C ALA A 58 3.67 -7.00 9.53
N LEU A 59 3.49 -7.14 8.21
CA LEU A 59 3.16 -6.04 7.31
C LEU A 59 1.71 -5.58 7.52
N LEU A 60 0.76 -6.49 7.70
CA LEU A 60 -0.63 -6.15 8.03
C LEU A 60 -0.73 -5.38 9.36
N ASN A 61 0.00 -5.80 10.39
CA ASN A 61 0.05 -5.06 11.66
C ASN A 61 0.64 -3.66 11.47
N MET A 62 1.70 -3.54 10.67
CA MET A 62 2.29 -2.25 10.34
C MET A 62 1.32 -1.34 9.58
N LEU A 63 0.58 -1.88 8.61
CA LEU A 63 -0.43 -1.14 7.85
C LEU A 63 -1.54 -0.62 8.76
N ASN A 64 -2.02 -1.43 9.70
CA ASN A 64 -3.02 -1.00 10.68
C ASN A 64 -2.50 0.12 11.58
N THR A 65 -1.28 0.02 12.11
CA THR A 65 -0.67 1.10 12.91
C THR A 65 -0.39 2.35 12.07
N TRP A 66 -0.04 2.19 10.80
CA TRP A 66 0.13 3.32 9.89
C TRP A 66 -1.20 4.03 9.62
N LEU A 67 -2.28 3.26 9.46
CA LEU A 67 -3.63 3.77 9.20
C LEU A 67 -4.17 4.63 10.35
N ASP A 68 -3.73 4.39 11.59
CA ASP A 68 -4.08 5.24 12.73
C ASP A 68 -3.63 6.71 12.56
N GLN A 69 -2.64 6.99 11.69
CA GLN A 69 -2.23 8.36 11.34
C GLN A 69 -3.29 9.11 10.51
N TYR A 70 -4.23 8.39 9.91
CA TYR A 70 -5.33 8.92 9.11
C TYR A 70 -6.65 9.02 9.89
N ALA A 71 -6.63 8.80 11.21
CA ALA A 71 -7.83 8.72 12.04
C ALA A 71 -8.83 9.88 11.79
N GLY A 72 -10.06 9.53 11.40
CA GLY A 72 -11.15 10.47 11.12
C GLY A 72 -11.15 11.07 9.71
N SER A 73 -10.23 10.66 8.84
CA SER A 73 -10.19 11.08 7.43
C SER A 73 -10.98 10.13 6.51
N PRO A 74 -11.51 10.62 5.37
CA PRO A 74 -12.10 9.76 4.34
C PRO A 74 -11.15 8.68 3.82
N GLU A 75 -9.85 8.99 3.76
CA GLU A 75 -8.79 8.10 3.33
C GLU A 75 -8.66 6.88 4.25
N GLU A 76 -8.85 7.07 5.57
CA GLU A 76 -8.85 5.99 6.55
C GLU A 76 -9.85 4.91 6.18
N GLN A 77 -11.12 5.29 5.97
CA GLN A 77 -12.19 4.33 5.70
C GLN A 77 -11.94 3.55 4.40
N ARG A 78 -11.44 4.24 3.37
CA ARG A 78 -11.13 3.63 2.08
C ARG A 78 -9.98 2.63 2.20
N LEU A 79 -8.89 3.02 2.85
CA LEU A 79 -7.71 2.15 3.03
C LEU A 79 -8.01 0.98 3.97
N ARG A 80 -8.80 1.20 5.04
CA ARG A 80 -9.27 0.13 5.93
C ARG A 80 -10.04 -0.94 5.17
N THR A 81 -10.93 -0.51 4.27
CA THR A 81 -11.74 -1.42 3.44
C THR A 81 -10.88 -2.28 2.51
N LEU A 82 -9.72 -1.78 2.05
CA LEU A 82 -8.78 -2.58 1.26
C LEU A 82 -8.04 -3.57 2.14
N ILE A 83 -7.50 -3.12 3.28
CA ILE A 83 -6.75 -3.98 4.21
C ILE A 83 -7.61 -5.13 4.74
N ASP A 84 -8.88 -4.88 5.06
CA ASP A 84 -9.82 -5.91 5.56
C ASP A 84 -10.15 -7.00 4.52
N LYS A 85 -9.80 -6.80 3.25
CA LYS A 85 -10.04 -7.74 2.14
C LYS A 85 -8.82 -8.58 1.75
N ILE A 86 -7.67 -8.32 2.38
CA ILE A 86 -6.42 -9.06 2.19
C ILE A 86 -6.43 -10.30 3.09
#